data_AF-M1XIR6-F1
#
_entry.id   AF-M1XIR6-F1
#
_cell.length_a   1.000
_cell.length_b   1.000
_cell.length_c   1.000
_cell.angle_alpha   90.00
_cell.angle_beta   90.00
_cell.angle_gamma   90.00
#
_symmetry.space_group_name_H-M   'P 1'
#
loop_
_entity.id
_entity.type
_entity.pdbx_description
1 polymer ?
#
loop_
_entity_poly.entity_id
_entity_poly.type
_entity_poly.pdbx_seq_one_letter_code
_entity_poly.pdbx_strand_id
1 'polypeptide(L)'
;MKITILAVGKLKEKYWKQAIAEYEKRLGPYTKIDIIEVPDEKAPENMSDKEIEQVKEKEGQRILAKIKPQSTVITLEIQGKMLSSEGLHDPRAKRLCIRHWRIKRPAQGRLTT
;
A
#
# COMPACT_ATOMS: atom_id res chain seq x y z
N MET A 1 18.61 2.40 0.22
CA MET A 1 17.24 2.20 0.75
C MET A 1 16.34 1.78 -0.41
N LYS A 2 15.29 0.99 -0.17
CA LYS A 2 14.33 0.59 -1.21
C LYS A 2 12.94 1.07 -0.79
N ILE A 3 12.29 1.84 -1.65
CA ILE A 3 10.91 2.30 -1.48
C ILE A 3 10.07 1.59 -2.52
N THR A 4 8.97 1.00 -2.08
CA THR A 4 8.02 0.36 -2.99
C THR A 4 6.67 1.02 -2.81
N ILE A 5 6.15 1.61 -3.89
CA ILE A 5 4.83 2.23 -3.92
C ILE A 5 3.88 1.18 -4.50
N LEU A 6 2.98 0.68 -3.66
CA LEU A 6 1.89 -0.19 -4.11
C LEU A 6 0.64 0.67 -4.33
N ALA A 7 0.13 0.68 -5.55
CA ALA A 7 -1.08 1.39 -5.92
C ALA A 7 -2.09 0.42 -6.54
N VAL A 8 -3.38 0.67 -6.32
CA VAL A 8 -4.49 -0.05 -6.96
C VAL A 8 -4.93 0.74 -8.19
N GLY A 9 -5.14 0.04 -9.30
CA GLY A 9 -5.53 0.65 -10.58
C GLY A 9 -4.33 1.07 -11.43
N LYS A 10 -4.58 1.22 -12.74
CA LYS A 10 -3.58 1.67 -13.71
C LYS A 10 -3.75 3.14 -14.02
N LEU A 11 -2.64 3.88 -14.08
CA LEU A 11 -2.65 5.26 -14.54
C LEU A 11 -2.92 5.31 -16.05
N LYS A 12 -4.01 5.98 -16.44
CA LYS A 12 -4.42 6.13 -17.85
C LYS A 12 -3.88 7.40 -18.50
N GLU A 13 -3.69 8.46 -17.71
CA GLU A 13 -3.26 9.75 -18.23
C GLU A 13 -1.74 9.86 -18.38
N LYS A 14 -1.31 10.53 -19.45
CA LYS A 14 0.10 10.71 -19.79
C LYS A 14 0.81 11.69 -18.83
N TYR A 15 0.10 12.71 -18.37
CA TYR A 15 0.64 13.74 -17.47
C TYR A 15 1.16 13.15 -16.15
N TRP A 16 0.37 12.30 -15.48
CA TRP A 16 0.77 11.67 -14.23
C TRP A 16 1.98 10.74 -14.39
N LYS A 17 2.05 10.00 -15.49
CA LYS A 17 3.21 9.15 -15.79
C LYS A 17 4.49 9.97 -15.95
N GLN A 18 4.40 11.13 -16.63
CA GLN A 18 5.54 12.03 -16.78
C GLN A 18 5.96 12.65 -15.44
N ALA A 19 5.00 13.07 -14.62
CA ALA A 19 5.30 13.61 -13.29
C ALA A 19 6.01 12.57 -12.42
N ILE A 20 5.54 11.32 -12.41
CA ILE A 20 6.18 10.22 -11.67
C ILE A 20 7.62 9.99 -12.15
N ALA A 21 7.84 9.92 -13.47
CA ALA A 21 9.17 9.70 -14.03
C ALA A 21 10.15 10.83 -13.67
N GLU A 22 9.68 12.08 -13.62
CA GLU A 22 10.49 13.22 -13.18
C GLU A 22 10.92 13.09 -11.71
N TYR A 23 10.00 12.70 -10.82
CA TYR A 23 10.32 12.47 -9.40
C TYR A 23 11.22 11.24 -9.21
N GLU A 24 10.99 10.17 -9.97
CA GLU A 24 11.80 8.96 -9.94
C GLU A 24 13.25 9.25 -10.34
N LYS A 25 13.46 10.05 -11.41
CA LYS A 25 14.79 10.49 -11.84
C LYS A 25 15.51 11.30 -10.77
N ARG A 26 14.80 12.21 -10.09
CA ARG A 26 15.37 13.04 -9.01
C ARG A 26 15.73 12.22 -7.77
N LEU A 27 14.96 11.18 -7.47
CA LEU A 27 15.16 10.32 -6.29
C LEU A 27 16.09 9.13 -6.54
N GLY A 28 16.31 8.75 -7.80
CA GLY A 28 17.14 7.62 -8.21
C GLY A 28 18.55 7.57 -7.58
N PRO A 29 19.28 8.69 -7.44
CA PRO A 29 20.58 8.69 -6.77
C PRO A 29 20.53 8.33 -5.28
N TYR A 30 19.40 8.58 -4.61
CA TYR A 30 19.27 8.41 -3.16
C TYR A 30 18.63 7.07 -2.77
N THR A 31 17.69 6.58 -3.57
CA THR A 31 16.92 5.39 -3.24
C THR A 31 16.40 4.69 -4.48
N LYS A 32 16.28 3.37 -4.41
CA LYS A 32 15.61 2.60 -5.45
C LYS A 32 14.10 2.67 -5.22
N ILE A 33 13.37 3.17 -6.20
CA ILE A 33 11.91 3.24 -6.19
C ILE A 33 11.38 2.15 -7.12
N ASP A 34 10.48 1.32 -6.61
CA ASP A 34 9.72 0.37 -7.42
C ASP A 34 8.24 0.71 -7.31
N ILE A 35 7.56 0.94 -8.43
CA ILE A 35 6.11 1.21 -8.46
C ILE A 35 5.42 -0.07 -8.93
N ILE A 36 4.50 -0.59 -8.10
CA ILE A 36 3.74 -1.80 -8.38
C ILE A 36 2.26 -1.43 -8.46
N GLU A 37 1.71 -1.51 -9.66
CA GLU A 37 0.28 -1.34 -9.92
C GLU A 37 -0.43 -2.69 -9.80
N VAL A 38 -1.45 -2.77 -8.94
CA VAL A 38 -2.32 -3.94 -8.78
C VAL A 38 -3.61 -3.70 -9.57
N PRO A 39 -4.10 -4.67 -10.37
CA PRO A 39 -5.34 -4.50 -11.12
C PRO A 39 -6.53 -4.30 -10.18
N ASP A 40 -7.34 -3.28 -10.47
CA ASP A 40 -8.63 -3.02 -9.82
C ASP A 40 -9.66 -4.09 -10.21
N GLU A 41 -10.60 -4.39 -9.30
CA GLU A 41 -11.86 -5.00 -9.71
C GLU A 41 -12.88 -3.90 -10.04
N LYS A 42 -13.66 -4.11 -11.11
CA LYS A 42 -14.70 -3.18 -11.49
C LYS A 42 -15.68 -3.04 -10.33
N ALA A 43 -15.79 -1.85 -9.77
CA ALA A 43 -16.86 -1.45 -8.85
C ALA A 43 -17.97 -0.76 -9.66
N PRO A 44 -18.98 -1.48 -10.18
CA PRO A 44 -20.20 -0.86 -10.70
C PRO A 44 -20.90 -0.07 -9.57
N GLU A 45 -21.53 1.05 -9.94
CA GLU A 45 -22.11 2.04 -9.00
C GLU A 45 -23.27 1.51 -8.11
N ASN A 46 -23.70 0.26 -8.31
CA ASN A 46 -24.77 -0.42 -7.55
C ASN A 46 -24.26 -1.70 -6.87
N MET A 47 -23.36 -1.57 -5.89
CA MET A 47 -22.95 -2.70 -5.06
C MET A 47 -23.67 -2.67 -3.71
N SER A 48 -24.15 -3.84 -3.26
CA SER A 48 -24.60 -4.02 -1.88
C SER A 48 -23.40 -3.92 -0.91
N ASP A 49 -23.62 -3.54 0.35
CA ASP A 49 -22.55 -3.39 1.36
C ASP A 49 -21.64 -4.64 1.44
N LYS A 50 -22.20 -5.83 1.21
CA LYS A 50 -21.45 -7.10 1.17
C LYS A 50 -20.50 -7.21 -0.02
N GLU A 51 -20.87 -6.69 -1.18
CA GLU A 51 -20.04 -6.74 -2.39
C GLU A 51 -18.87 -5.75 -2.27
N ILE A 52 -19.11 -4.58 -1.67
CA ILE A 52 -18.07 -3.60 -1.34
C ILE A 52 -17.02 -4.22 -0.41
N GLU A 53 -17.46 -4.96 0.61
CA GLU A 53 -16.55 -5.64 1.55
C GLU A 53 -15.73 -6.75 0.86
N GLN A 54 -16.36 -7.54 -0.01
CA GLN A 54 -15.68 -8.57 -0.80
C GLN A 54 -14.64 -8.01 -1.77
N VAL A 55 -14.95 -6.89 -2.45
CA VAL A 55 -13.98 -6.22 -3.34
C VAL A 55 -12.78 -5.72 -2.52
N LYS A 56 -13.03 -5.05 -1.40
CA LYS A 56 -11.96 -4.60 -0.48
C LYS A 56 -11.09 -5.75 0.02
N GLU A 57 -11.70 -6.90 0.35
CA GLU A 57 -10.96 -8.06 0.83
C GLU A 57 -10.07 -8.66 -0.27
N LYS A 58 -10.59 -8.81 -1.49
CA LYS A 58 -9.81 -9.29 -2.64
C LYS A 58 -8.64 -8.35 -2.99
N GLU A 59 -8.87 -7.05 -3.00
CA GLU A 59 -7.82 -6.06 -3.22
C GLU A 59 -6.78 -6.10 -2.11
N GLY A 60 -7.22 -6.18 -0.85
CA GLY A 60 -6.36 -6.34 0.31
C GLY A 60 -5.47 -7.58 0.21
N GLN A 61 -6.00 -8.72 -0.21
CA GLN A 61 -5.22 -9.95 -0.43
C GLN A 61 -4.17 -9.78 -1.53
N ARG A 62 -4.49 -9.11 -2.63
CA ARG A 62 -3.53 -8.82 -3.71
C ARG A 62 -2.39 -7.92 -3.24
N ILE A 63 -2.70 -6.91 -2.42
CA ILE A 63 -1.70 -6.02 -1.80
C ILE A 63 -0.81 -6.83 -0.85
N LEU A 64 -1.40 -7.61 0.05
CA LEU A 64 -0.69 -8.46 1.00
C LEU A 64 0.27 -9.45 0.34
N ALA A 65 -0.13 -10.04 -0.79
CA ALA A 65 0.68 -10.99 -1.54
C ALA A 65 1.99 -10.38 -2.10
N LYS A 66 2.04 -9.05 -2.26
CA LYS A 66 3.22 -8.33 -2.78
C LYS A 66 4.10 -7.74 -1.66
N ILE A 67 3.61 -7.70 -0.42
CA ILE A 67 4.34 -7.17 0.73
C ILE A 67 5.27 -8.26 1.29
N LYS A 68 6.56 -7.93 1.43
CA LYS A 68 7.52 -8.81 2.11
C LYS A 68 7.35 -8.72 3.63
N PRO A 69 7.50 -9.83 4.38
CA PRO A 69 7.24 -9.86 5.82
C PRO A 69 8.17 -9.00 6.67
N GLN A 70 9.34 -8.60 6.13
CA GLN A 70 10.31 -7.74 6.80
C GLN A 70 10.24 -6.27 6.34
N SER A 71 9.30 -5.92 5.47
CA SER A 71 9.13 -4.54 5.00
C SER A 71 8.37 -3.69 6.02
N THR A 72 8.77 -2.42 6.16
CA THR A 72 7.99 -1.39 6.87
C THR A 72 6.83 -0.96 5.97
N VAL A 73 5.59 -1.25 6.37
CA VAL A 73 4.39 -0.89 5.60
C VAL A 73 3.83 0.44 6.11
N ILE A 74 3.58 1.38 5.20
CA ILE A 74 2.93 2.65 5.53
C ILE A 74 1.66 2.72 4.69
N THR A 75 0.50 2.73 5.35
CA THR A 75 -0.80 2.88 4.70
C THR A 75 -1.17 4.35 4.61
N LEU A 76 -1.79 4.75 3.50
CA LEU A 76 -2.33 6.08 3.30
C LEU A 76 -3.83 6.02 3.61
N GLU A 77 -4.22 6.59 4.74
CA GLU A 77 -5.60 6.55 5.24
C GLU A 77 -6.04 7.96 5.61
N ILE A 78 -7.27 8.34 5.24
CA ILE A 78 -7.85 9.67 5.54
C ILE A 78 -7.97 9.86 7.07
N GLN A 79 -8.33 8.80 7.79
CA GLN A 79 -8.41 8.79 9.26
C GLN A 79 -7.06 8.46 9.94
N GLY A 80 -5.98 8.45 9.16
CA GLY A 80 -4.63 8.21 9.68
C GLY A 80 -4.08 9.40 10.47
N LYS A 81 -2.86 9.23 10.99
CA LYS A 81 -2.15 10.32 11.66
C LYS A 81 -1.55 11.26 10.63
N MET A 82 -1.94 12.53 10.68
CA MET A 82 -1.27 13.57 9.90
C MET A 82 0.15 13.77 10.43
N LEU A 83 1.13 13.69 9.52
CA LEU A 83 2.53 13.93 9.80
C LEU A 83 3.00 15.15 9.03
N SER A 84 3.82 15.98 9.66
CA SER A 84 4.59 17.00 8.96
C SER A 84 5.71 16.35 8.14
N SER A 85 6.31 17.09 7.20
CA SER A 85 7.42 16.60 6.36
C SER A 85 8.59 16.05 7.19
N GLU A 86 8.95 16.73 8.27
CA GLU A 86 9.97 16.28 9.23
C GLU A 86 9.51 15.02 9.99
N GLY A 87 8.22 14.97 10.37
CA GLY A 87 7.62 13.79 11.02
C GLY A 87 7.61 12.55 10.13
N LEU A 88 7.50 12.70 8.79
CA LEU A 88 7.59 11.59 7.84
C LEU A 88 9.02 11.04 7.72
N HIS A 89 10.03 11.88 7.95
CA HIS A 89 11.42 11.43 7.98
C HIS A 89 11.68 10.51 9.19
N ASP A 90 11.03 10.77 10.34
CA ASP A 90 11.24 10.01 11.57
C ASP A 90 10.86 8.52 11.41
N PRO A 91 11.81 7.59 11.59
CA PRO A 91 11.54 6.14 11.55
C PRO A 91 10.58 5.65 12.64
N ARG A 92 10.37 6.40 13.73
CA ARG A 92 9.44 6.06 14.81
C ARG A 92 7.98 6.30 14.43
N ALA A 93 7.70 7.36 13.66
CA ALA A 93 6.36 7.65 13.14
C ALA A 93 5.86 6.53 12.21
N LYS A 94 6.76 5.96 11.41
CA LYS A 94 6.48 4.84 10.48
C LYS A 94 6.03 3.56 11.19
N ARG A 95 6.49 3.34 12.43
CA ARG A 95 6.16 2.15 13.23
C ARG A 95 4.77 2.23 13.88
N LEU A 96 4.16 3.41 13.89
CA LEU A 96 2.88 3.69 14.55
C LEU A 96 1.68 3.25 13.70
N CYS A 97 1.71 3.43 12.37
CA CYS A 97 0.64 2.93 11.47
C CYS A 97 0.62 1.39 11.42
N ILE A 98 1.79 0.75 11.47
CA ILE A 98 1.91 -0.73 11.35
C ILE A 98 1.20 -1.48 12.49
N ARG A 99 1.14 -0.91 13.70
CA ARG A 99 0.50 -1.59 14.83
C ARG A 99 -1.02 -1.73 14.67
N HIS A 100 -1.65 -0.86 13.88
CA HIS A 100 -3.10 -0.85 13.72
C HIS A 100 -3.57 -1.76 12.57
N TRP A 101 -2.75 -1.96 11.53
CA TRP A 101 -3.09 -2.80 10.37
C TRP A 101 -2.59 -4.25 10.48
N ARG A 102 -2.45 -4.79 11.71
CA ARG A 102 -2.29 -6.23 11.91
C ARG A 102 -3.66 -6.90 11.71
N ILE A 103 -4.25 -6.74 10.51
CA ILE A 103 -5.40 -7.51 10.06
C ILE A 103 -5.03 -8.97 10.28
N LYS A 104 -5.90 -9.64 11.04
CA LYS A 104 -5.86 -11.05 11.40
C LYS A 104 -5.21 -11.88 10.29
N ARG A 105 -3.92 -12.23 10.44
CA ARG A 105 -3.48 -13.50 9.88
C ARG A 105 -4.26 -14.53 10.69
N PRO A 106 -5.19 -15.32 10.10
CA PRO A 106 -5.60 -16.53 10.79
C PRO A 106 -4.30 -17.28 11.10
N ALA A 107 -4.13 -17.61 12.38
CA ALA A 107 -3.04 -18.44 12.82
C ALA A 107 -3.01 -19.66 11.90
N GLN A 108 -1.98 -19.79 11.07
CA GLN A 108 -1.67 -21.07 10.47
C GLN A 108 -1.54 -22.04 11.63
N GLY A 109 -2.47 -22.98 11.70
CA GLY A 109 -2.60 -23.93 12.77
C GLY A 109 -1.26 -24.60 13.01
N ARG A 110 -0.74 -24.43 14.23
CA ARG A 110 0.24 -25.34 14.79
C ARG A 110 -0.56 -26.53 15.33
N LEU A 111 -1.02 -27.38 14.42
CA LEU A 111 -1.39 -28.77 14.70
C LEU A 111 -0.19 -29.61 14.28
N THR A 112 0.69 -29.89 15.23
CA THR A 112 1.49 -31.12 15.24
C THR A 112 1.57 -31.55 16.70
N THR A 113 0.96 -32.70 16.96
CA THR A 113 1.19 -33.68 18.05
C THR A 113 2.32 -33.39 19.02
#